data_AF-A0A015KJA7-F1
#
_entry.id   AF-A0A015KJA7-F1
#
_cell.length_a   1.000
_cell.length_b   1.000
_cell.length_c   1.000
_cell.angle_alpha   90.00
_cell.angle_beta   90.00
_cell.angle_gamma   90.00
#
_symmetry.space_group_name_H-M   'P 1'
#
loop_
_entity.id
_entity.type
_entity.pdbx_description
1 polymer ?
#
loop_
_entity_poly.entity_id
_entity_poly.type
_entity_poly.pdbx_seq_one_letter_code
_entity_poly.pdbx_strand_id
1 'polypeptide(L)'
;MADSEGATNNELLLVAAKQDSEDILEDIFSQPGTYDINHSDAIGNTALHYAAHFGSLTAAELLLQQPNIKVNLQNKLELDTPLHKAVQYKDDPSVALEIAKLLIKHGADPTKQNKNKQKPQQLVDSGNQELKNLLQKAALALQVDASDIAQEDSDDGSPSDVSDD
;
A
#
# COMPACT_ATOMS: atom_id res chain seq x y z
N MET A 1 24.24 33.92 0.76
CA MET A 1 23.95 33.35 -0.57
C MET A 1 23.02 32.20 -0.29
N ALA A 2 21.75 32.33 -0.68
CA ALA A 2 20.80 31.22 -0.54
C ALA A 2 21.04 30.35 -1.76
N ASP A 3 21.75 29.24 -1.56
CA ASP A 3 21.91 28.23 -2.59
C ASP A 3 20.50 27.76 -2.96
N SER A 4 20.07 28.18 -4.14
CA SER A 4 18.93 27.62 -4.84
C SER A 4 19.40 26.30 -5.42
N GLU A 5 19.72 25.34 -4.53
CA GLU A 5 19.71 23.95 -4.93
C GLU A 5 18.28 23.68 -5.40
N GLY A 6 18.12 23.47 -6.71
CA GLY A 6 16.84 23.06 -7.27
C GLY A 6 16.31 21.85 -6.49
N ALA A 7 14.99 21.70 -6.43
CA ALA A 7 14.37 20.57 -5.74
C ALA A 7 15.02 19.26 -6.22
N THR A 8 15.49 18.45 -5.27
CA THR A 8 16.10 17.16 -5.57
C THR A 8 15.08 16.26 -6.27
N ASN A 9 15.53 15.25 -7.03
CA ASN A 9 14.60 14.30 -7.67
C ASN A 9 13.70 13.59 -6.63
N ASN A 10 14.18 13.43 -5.40
CA ASN A 10 13.39 12.92 -4.28
C ASN A 10 12.23 13.87 -3.88
N GLU A 11 12.49 15.16 -3.81
CA GLU A 11 11.46 16.17 -3.51
C GLU A 11 10.50 16.33 -4.69
N LEU A 12 11.01 16.35 -5.92
CA LEU A 12 10.21 16.38 -7.13
C LEU A 12 9.31 15.15 -7.25
N LEU A 13 9.78 13.97 -6.84
CA LEU A 13 8.97 12.75 -6.81
C LEU A 13 7.73 12.90 -5.91
N LEU A 14 7.90 13.52 -4.72
CA LEU A 14 6.78 13.79 -3.82
C LEU A 14 5.80 14.81 -4.40
N VAL A 15 6.32 15.88 -5.02
CA VAL A 15 5.51 16.93 -5.64
C VAL A 15 4.73 16.42 -6.85
N ALA A 16 5.38 15.65 -7.73
CA ALA A 16 4.76 15.05 -8.90
C ALA A 16 3.63 14.09 -8.50
N ALA A 17 3.87 13.25 -7.48
CA ALA A 17 2.85 12.36 -6.95
C ALA A 17 1.66 13.09 -6.32
N LYS A 18 1.86 14.28 -5.75
CA LYS A 18 0.79 15.13 -5.22
C LYS A 18 -0.02 15.83 -6.32
N GLN A 19 0.61 16.14 -7.45
CA GLN A 19 0.00 16.90 -8.55
C GLN A 19 -0.54 16.00 -9.67
N ASP A 20 -0.36 14.68 -9.56
CA ASP A 20 -0.64 13.71 -10.63
C ASP A 20 0.14 14.02 -11.92
N SER A 21 1.37 14.54 -11.79
CA SER A 21 2.20 14.97 -12.91
C SER A 21 2.99 13.79 -13.49
N GLU A 22 2.41 13.12 -14.48
CA GLU A 22 3.00 12.00 -15.23
C GLU A 22 4.36 12.38 -15.85
N ASP A 23 4.44 13.50 -16.57
CA ASP A 23 5.67 13.94 -17.26
C ASP A 23 6.89 14.00 -16.31
N ILE A 24 6.69 14.57 -15.11
CA ILE A 24 7.77 14.70 -14.11
C ILE A 24 8.16 13.32 -13.56
N LEU A 25 7.20 12.42 -13.38
CA LEU A 25 7.49 11.06 -12.93
C LEU A 25 8.28 10.29 -13.98
N GLU A 26 7.89 10.37 -15.26
CA GLU A 26 8.61 9.73 -16.37
C GLU A 26 10.05 10.27 -16.51
N ASP A 27 10.24 11.59 -16.38
CA ASP A 27 11.56 12.22 -16.40
C ASP A 27 12.46 11.75 -15.25
N ILE A 28 11.91 11.60 -14.05
CA ILE A 28 12.64 11.08 -12.89
C ILE A 28 12.98 9.60 -13.10
N PHE A 29 12.02 8.78 -13.54
CA PHE A 29 12.20 7.33 -13.71
C PHE A 29 13.17 6.98 -14.85
N SER A 30 13.31 7.87 -15.84
CA SER A 30 14.32 7.78 -16.89
C SER A 30 15.75 7.99 -16.39
N GLN A 31 15.94 8.42 -15.14
CA GLN A 31 17.23 8.70 -14.51
C GLN A 31 17.46 7.80 -13.27
N PRO A 32 17.61 6.47 -13.45
CA PRO A 32 17.76 5.55 -12.33
C PRO A 32 18.99 5.88 -11.48
N GLY A 33 18.86 5.72 -10.15
CA GLY A 33 19.91 6.02 -9.18
C GLY A 33 19.98 7.49 -8.75
N THR A 34 19.19 8.38 -9.35
CA THR A 34 19.08 9.79 -8.92
C THR A 34 17.99 10.03 -7.87
N TYR A 35 17.13 9.03 -7.64
CA TYR A 35 16.01 9.09 -6.71
C TYR A 35 15.90 7.78 -5.90
N ASP A 36 15.26 7.89 -4.73
CA ASP A 36 14.76 6.75 -3.96
C ASP A 36 13.23 6.73 -4.06
N ILE A 37 12.68 5.67 -4.66
CA ILE A 37 11.23 5.48 -4.83
C ILE A 37 10.47 5.48 -3.48
N ASN A 38 11.16 5.11 -2.40
CA ASN A 38 10.61 5.06 -1.05
C ASN A 38 11.01 6.27 -0.21
N HIS A 39 11.60 7.31 -0.82
CA HIS A 39 11.92 8.55 -0.14
C HIS A 39 10.67 9.09 0.57
N SER A 40 10.89 9.63 1.76
CA SER A 40 9.83 10.19 2.59
C SER A 40 10.21 11.57 3.11
N ASP A 41 9.24 12.46 3.22
CA ASP A 41 9.42 13.78 3.82
C ASP A 41 9.66 13.72 5.35
N ALA A 42 9.71 14.89 5.99
CA ALA A 42 9.92 15.03 7.43
C ALA A 42 8.85 14.31 8.28
N ILE A 43 7.62 14.18 7.78
CA ILE A 43 6.51 13.49 8.47
C ILE A 43 6.37 12.01 8.03
N GLY A 44 7.29 11.53 7.18
CA GLY A 44 7.35 10.14 6.73
C GLY A 44 6.38 9.80 5.61
N ASN A 45 5.76 10.79 4.95
CA ASN A 45 4.95 10.52 3.77
C ASN A 45 5.86 10.30 2.57
N THR A 46 5.62 9.19 1.87
CA THR A 46 6.26 8.87 0.59
C THR A 46 5.42 9.38 -0.58
N ALA A 47 5.94 9.28 -1.80
CA ALA A 47 5.21 9.62 -3.02
C ALA A 47 3.86 8.87 -3.09
N LEU A 48 3.85 7.59 -2.71
CA LEU A 48 2.63 6.78 -2.71
C LEU A 48 1.61 7.23 -1.64
N HIS A 49 2.05 7.80 -0.52
CA HIS A 49 1.13 8.43 0.44
C HIS A 49 0.45 9.66 -0.17
N TYR A 50 1.21 10.47 -0.89
CA TYR A 50 0.67 11.66 -1.54
C TYR A 50 -0.28 11.31 -2.67
N ALA A 51 0.10 10.40 -3.56
CA ALA A 51 -0.77 9.96 -4.63
C ALA A 51 -2.10 9.41 -4.09
N ALA A 52 -2.03 8.59 -3.03
CA ALA A 52 -3.21 8.08 -2.36
C ALA A 52 -4.05 9.16 -1.66
N HIS A 53 -3.42 10.15 -1.02
CA HIS A 53 -4.13 11.20 -0.30
C HIS A 53 -4.83 12.20 -1.23
N PHE A 54 -4.22 12.49 -2.38
CA PHE A 54 -4.71 13.48 -3.33
C PHE A 54 -5.54 12.88 -4.48
N GLY A 55 -5.70 11.56 -4.53
CA GLY A 55 -6.45 10.90 -5.61
C GLY A 55 -5.70 10.85 -6.94
N SER A 56 -4.37 10.94 -6.92
CA SER A 56 -3.51 10.96 -8.10
C SER A 56 -3.35 9.53 -8.64
N LEU A 57 -4.31 9.12 -9.47
CA LEU A 57 -4.41 7.74 -9.97
C LEU A 57 -3.23 7.40 -10.88
N THR A 58 -2.90 8.26 -11.85
CA THR A 58 -1.82 8.05 -12.80
C THR A 58 -0.48 7.95 -12.07
N ALA A 59 -0.23 8.86 -11.13
CA ALA A 59 0.96 8.80 -10.28
C ALA A 59 1.02 7.51 -9.46
N ALA A 60 -0.09 7.07 -8.87
CA ALA A 60 -0.13 5.82 -8.11
C ALA A 60 0.20 4.60 -9.00
N GLU A 61 -0.32 4.54 -10.23
CA GLU A 61 -0.03 3.49 -11.21
C GLU A 61 1.45 3.45 -11.57
N LEU A 62 2.03 4.59 -11.96
CA LEU A 62 3.42 4.68 -12.37
C LEU A 62 4.37 4.33 -11.21
N LEU A 63 4.08 4.82 -10.00
CA LEU A 63 4.85 4.48 -8.80
C LEU A 63 4.81 2.97 -8.52
N LEU A 64 3.63 2.35 -8.58
CA LEU A 64 3.46 0.92 -8.26
C LEU A 64 4.10 -0.03 -9.28
N GLN A 65 4.41 0.46 -10.48
CA GLN A 65 5.19 -0.26 -11.48
C GLN A 65 6.70 -0.18 -11.24
N GLN A 66 7.17 0.72 -10.37
CA GLN A 66 8.60 0.87 -10.10
C GLN A 66 9.17 -0.30 -9.29
N PRO A 67 10.42 -0.72 -9.58
CA PRO A 67 11.07 -1.78 -8.83
C PRO A 67 11.31 -1.35 -7.37
N ASN A 68 11.25 -2.31 -6.45
CA ASN A 68 11.53 -2.12 -5.02
C ASN A 68 10.58 -1.14 -4.28
N ILE A 69 9.44 -0.78 -4.86
CA ILE A 69 8.45 0.03 -4.17
C ILE A 69 7.86 -0.71 -2.96
N LYS A 70 7.79 -0.02 -1.82
CA LYS A 70 7.22 -0.53 -0.58
C LYS A 70 5.83 0.07 -0.35
N VAL A 71 4.80 -0.72 -0.67
CA VAL A 71 3.39 -0.30 -0.60
C VAL A 71 2.84 -0.13 0.81
N ASN A 72 3.50 -0.72 1.81
CA ASN A 72 3.03 -0.79 3.20
C ASN A 72 3.82 0.11 4.17
N LEU A 73 4.61 1.07 3.66
CA LEU A 73 5.33 2.01 4.53
C LEU A 73 4.35 2.80 5.37
N GLN A 74 4.64 2.96 6.66
CA GLN A 74 3.86 3.79 7.56
C GLN A 74 4.54 5.14 7.71
N ASN A 75 3.77 6.22 7.59
CA ASN A 75 4.29 7.55 7.89
C ASN A 75 4.64 7.69 9.39
N LYS A 76 5.41 8.72 9.73
CA LYS A 76 5.91 8.89 11.11
C LYS A 76 4.87 9.49 12.06
N LEU A 77 3.95 10.29 11.53
CA LEU A 77 3.01 11.06 12.35
C LEU A 77 1.86 10.19 12.89
N GLU A 78 1.16 9.52 11.97
CA GLU A 78 -0.07 8.76 12.24
C GLU A 78 0.13 7.25 12.10
N LEU A 79 1.29 6.79 11.64
CA LEU A 79 1.53 5.41 11.21
C LEU A 79 0.53 4.97 10.13
N ASP A 80 0.01 5.91 9.34
CA ASP A 80 -0.86 5.61 8.22
C ASP A 80 -0.03 5.00 7.09
N THR A 81 -0.56 3.98 6.43
CA THR A 81 -0.04 3.48 5.15
C THR A 81 -0.65 4.27 3.98
N PRO A 82 -0.13 4.14 2.74
CA PRO A 82 -0.80 4.69 1.57
C PRO A 82 -2.26 4.26 1.46
N LEU A 83 -2.59 3.02 1.83
CA LEU A 83 -3.97 2.54 1.85
C LEU A 83 -4.85 3.27 2.87
N HIS A 84 -4.32 3.67 4.02
CA HIS A 84 -5.05 4.53 4.97
C HIS A 84 -5.32 5.92 4.39
N LYS A 85 -4.43 6.45 3.55
CA LYS A 85 -4.63 7.75 2.88
C LYS A 85 -5.65 7.66 1.75
N ALA A 86 -5.61 6.60 0.95
CA ALA A 86 -6.54 6.36 -0.16
C ALA A 86 -8.00 6.35 0.31
N VAL A 87 -8.29 5.67 1.43
CA VAL A 87 -9.66 5.55 1.95
C VAL A 87 -10.20 6.83 2.59
N GLN A 88 -9.32 7.77 2.91
CA GLN A 88 -9.66 9.08 3.47
C GLN A 88 -9.85 10.14 2.39
N TYR A 89 -9.62 9.81 1.11
CA TYR A 89 -9.90 10.70 0.00
C TYR A 89 -11.42 10.90 -0.13
N LYS A 90 -11.86 12.16 -0.13
CA LYS A 90 -13.29 12.52 -0.05
C LYS A 90 -13.83 13.19 -1.31
N ASP A 91 -12.96 13.63 -2.21
CA ASP A 91 -13.40 14.43 -3.35
C ASP A 91 -14.11 13.55 -4.40
N ASP A 92 -13.59 12.35 -4.65
CA ASP A 92 -14.24 11.35 -5.52
C ASP A 92 -14.14 9.92 -4.95
N PRO A 93 -15.28 9.29 -4.56
CA PRO A 93 -15.30 7.94 -4.02
C PRO A 93 -14.89 6.86 -5.04
N SER A 94 -15.03 7.13 -6.35
CA SER A 94 -14.64 6.22 -7.43
C SER A 94 -13.13 6.14 -7.55
N VAL A 95 -12.46 7.30 -7.49
CA VAL A 95 -10.99 7.40 -7.49
C VAL A 95 -10.41 6.73 -6.25
N ALA A 96 -11.00 6.97 -5.06
CA ALA A 96 -10.59 6.28 -3.83
C ALA A 96 -10.67 4.75 -3.97
N LEU A 97 -11.74 4.26 -4.62
CA LEU A 97 -11.94 2.84 -4.87
C LEU A 97 -10.89 2.27 -5.83
N GLU A 98 -10.57 2.97 -6.92
CA GLU A 98 -9.58 2.54 -7.90
C GLU A 98 -8.16 2.50 -7.29
N ILE A 99 -7.75 3.55 -6.59
CA ILE A 99 -6.45 3.57 -5.90
C ILE A 99 -6.37 2.44 -4.86
N ALA A 100 -7.45 2.21 -4.09
CA ALA A 100 -7.46 1.11 -3.12
C ALA A 100 -7.34 -0.26 -3.81
N LYS A 101 -8.04 -0.50 -4.92
CA LYS A 101 -7.91 -1.73 -5.72
C LYS A 101 -6.47 -1.92 -6.21
N LEU A 102 -5.88 -0.85 -6.73
CA LEU A 102 -4.52 -0.86 -7.25
C LEU A 102 -3.50 -1.17 -6.15
N LEU A 103 -3.60 -0.50 -5.00
CA LEU A 103 -2.75 -0.77 -3.84
C LEU A 103 -2.88 -2.23 -3.36
N ILE A 104 -4.11 -2.75 -3.21
CA ILE A 104 -4.35 -4.13 -2.79
C ILE A 104 -3.75 -5.13 -3.80
N LYS A 105 -3.94 -4.89 -5.10
CA LYS A 105 -3.37 -5.72 -6.17
C LYS A 105 -1.84 -5.80 -6.10
N HIS A 106 -1.18 -4.73 -5.65
CA HIS A 106 0.27 -4.66 -5.47
C HIS A 106 0.73 -5.08 -4.06
N GLY A 107 -0.12 -5.73 -3.27
CA GLY A 107 0.25 -6.30 -1.97
C GLY A 107 0.10 -5.35 -0.78
N ALA A 108 -0.71 -4.31 -0.89
CA ALA A 108 -1.06 -3.49 0.27
C ALA A 108 -1.85 -4.31 1.29
N ASP A 109 -1.47 -4.21 2.55
CA ASP A 109 -2.07 -4.94 3.66
C ASP A 109 -3.23 -4.13 4.27
N PRO A 110 -4.50 -4.54 4.05
CA PRO A 110 -5.69 -3.89 4.59
C PRO A 110 -5.89 -4.15 6.09
N THR A 111 -5.02 -4.94 6.73
CA THR A 111 -5.11 -5.27 8.16
C THR A 111 -4.19 -4.43 9.03
N LYS A 112 -3.23 -3.70 8.42
CA LYS A 112 -2.32 -2.81 9.13
C LYS A 112 -3.08 -1.79 9.96
N GLN A 113 -2.57 -1.54 11.15
CA GLN A 113 -3.15 -0.57 12.06
C GLN A 113 -2.29 0.68 12.12
N ASN A 114 -2.94 1.83 12.04
CA ASN A 114 -2.30 3.11 12.31
C ASN A 114 -2.11 3.34 13.83
N LYS A 115 -1.63 4.52 14.21
CA LYS A 115 -1.36 4.92 15.60
C LYS A 115 -2.60 4.84 16.49
N ASN A 116 -3.78 5.04 15.93
CA ASN A 116 -5.06 4.95 16.63
C ASN A 116 -5.60 3.51 16.69
N LYS A 117 -4.79 2.51 16.30
CA LYS A 117 -5.17 1.09 16.16
C LYS A 117 -6.28 0.85 15.13
N GLN A 118 -6.48 1.82 14.22
CA GLN A 118 -7.50 1.74 13.19
C GLN A 118 -6.95 1.07 11.94
N LYS A 119 -7.73 0.18 11.34
CA LYS A 119 -7.48 -0.39 10.01
C LYS A 119 -8.00 0.57 8.93
N PRO A 120 -7.51 0.50 7.67
CA PRO A 120 -8.02 1.32 6.57
C PRO A 120 -9.56 1.28 6.44
N GLN A 121 -10.17 0.10 6.56
CA GLN A 121 -11.63 -0.06 6.47
C GLN A 121 -12.41 0.78 7.49
N GLN A 122 -11.84 1.03 8.68
CA GLN A 122 -12.48 1.81 9.74
C GLN A 122 -12.43 3.32 9.50
N LEU A 123 -11.58 3.77 8.56
CA LEU A 123 -11.47 5.17 8.15
C LEU A 123 -12.36 5.50 6.94
N VAL A 124 -12.91 4.49 6.27
CA VAL A 124 -13.78 4.68 5.10
C VAL A 124 -15.08 5.38 5.52
N ASP A 125 -15.46 6.39 4.75
CA ASP A 125 -16.73 7.09 4.94
C ASP A 125 -17.93 6.13 4.92
N SER A 126 -18.94 6.45 5.72
CA SER A 126 -20.23 5.75 5.81
C SER A 126 -20.93 5.54 4.46
N GLY A 127 -20.76 6.47 3.51
CA GLY A 127 -21.35 6.39 2.18
C GLY A 127 -20.65 5.43 1.21
N ASN A 128 -19.37 5.10 1.41
CA ASN A 128 -18.61 4.29 0.45
C ASN A 128 -18.61 2.80 0.85
N GLN A 129 -19.78 2.17 0.70
CA GLN A 129 -19.97 0.76 1.03
C GLN A 129 -19.15 -0.18 0.14
N GLU A 130 -18.96 0.19 -1.13
CA GLU A 130 -18.14 -0.61 -2.06
C GLU A 130 -16.68 -0.70 -1.61
N LEU A 131 -16.09 0.43 -1.20
CA LEU A 131 -14.72 0.46 -0.69
C LEU A 131 -14.59 -0.33 0.62
N LYS A 132 -15.57 -0.23 1.52
CA LYS A 132 -15.60 -1.06 2.74
C LYS A 132 -15.61 -2.55 2.42
N ASN A 133 -16.47 -2.96 1.49
CA ASN A 133 -16.59 -4.36 1.06
C ASN A 133 -15.31 -4.86 0.39
N LEU A 134 -14.65 -4.03 -0.43
CA LEU A 134 -13.37 -4.36 -1.05
C LEU A 134 -12.30 -4.65 0.01
N LEU A 135 -12.15 -3.75 0.99
CA LEU A 135 -11.15 -3.90 2.06
C LEU A 135 -11.45 -5.09 2.96
N GLN A 136 -12.73 -5.35 3.25
CA GLN A 136 -13.13 -6.52 4.02
C GLN A 136 -12.80 -7.81 3.30
N LYS A 137 -13.10 -7.91 1.99
CA LYS A 137 -12.76 -9.07 1.17
C LYS A 137 -11.25 -9.28 1.11
N ALA A 138 -10.47 -8.22 0.90
CA ALA A 138 -9.01 -8.30 0.87
C ALA A 138 -8.44 -8.74 2.23
N ALA A 139 -8.99 -8.26 3.34
CA ALA A 139 -8.58 -8.66 4.68
C ALA A 139 -8.92 -10.12 5.00
N LEU A 140 -10.04 -10.63 4.48
CA LEU A 140 -10.42 -12.05 4.62
C LEU A 140 -9.55 -12.95 3.76
N ALA A 141 -9.23 -12.56 2.53
CA ALA A 141 -8.36 -13.33 1.64
C ALA A 141 -7.00 -13.63 2.31
N LEU A 142 -6.40 -12.64 2.96
CA LEU A 142 -5.15 -12.80 3.73
C LEU A 142 -5.26 -13.73 4.94
N GLN A 143 -6.46 -13.92 5.50
CA GLN A 143 -6.68 -14.84 6.62
C GLN A 143 -6.88 -16.28 6.15
N VAL A 144 -7.53 -16.48 5.00
CA VAL A 144 -7.81 -17.82 4.45
C VAL A 144 -6.52 -18.50 4.01
N ASP A 145 -5.60 -17.77 3.35
CA ASP A 145 -4.28 -18.30 2.95
C ASP A 145 -3.43 -18.77 4.15
N ALA A 146 -3.66 -18.25 5.35
CA ALA A 146 -2.91 -18.64 6.55
C ALA A 146 -3.45 -19.92 7.22
N SER A 147 -4.72 -20.26 7.00
CA SER A 147 -5.37 -21.43 7.60
C SER A 147 -5.20 -22.73 6.80
N ASP A 148 -4.91 -22.66 5.50
CA ASP A 148 -4.79 -23.84 4.63
C ASP A 148 -3.39 -24.52 4.67
N ILE A 149 -2.45 -24.03 5.49
CA ILE A 149 -1.09 -24.61 5.64
C ILE A 149 -1.01 -25.63 6.81
N ALA A 150 -2.08 -25.81 7.57
CA ALA A 150 -2.04 -26.61 8.81
C ALA A 150 -2.79 -27.96 8.72
N GLN A 151 -2.72 -28.72 7.62
CA GLN A 151 -3.21 -30.12 7.56
C GLN A 151 -2.42 -31.07 6.63
N GLU A 152 -1.08 -31.06 6.68
CA GLU A 152 -0.21 -32.18 6.22
C GLU A 152 1.00 -32.11 7.19
N ASP A 153 1.40 -33.07 8.02
CA ASP A 153 1.31 -34.52 8.02
C ASP A 153 1.09 -35.01 9.46
N SER A 154 0.09 -35.86 9.66
CA SER A 154 0.03 -36.77 10.80
C SER A 154 -0.43 -38.12 10.27
N ASP A 155 0.28 -38.63 9.26
CA ASP A 155 0.21 -40.06 8.96
C ASP A 155 0.98 -40.79 10.08
N ASP A 156 0.22 -41.08 11.13
CA ASP A 156 0.50 -42.02 12.19
C ASP A 156 0.81 -43.38 11.54
N GLY A 157 2.09 -43.57 11.26
CA GLY A 157 2.64 -44.84 10.87
C GLY A 157 3.03 -45.68 12.09
N SER A 158 2.23 -46.71 12.36
CA SER A 158 2.50 -47.97 13.10
C SER A 158 2.09 -47.97 14.59
N PRO A 159 1.48 -49.08 15.11
CA PRO A 159 1.86 -50.46 14.80
C PRO A 159 0.68 -51.43 14.61
N SER A 160 0.69 -52.22 13.53
CA SER A 160 -0.10 -53.45 13.49
C SER A 160 0.65 -54.54 14.25
N ASP A 161 0.17 -54.82 15.46
CA ASP A 161 0.30 -56.10 16.15
C ASP A 161 0.10 -57.25 15.16
N VAL A 162 1.13 -58.07 14.97
CA VAL A 162 1.00 -59.42 14.44
C VAL A 162 1.49 -60.37 15.51
N SER A 163 0.52 -60.89 16.26
CA SER A 163 0.64 -62.10 17.05
C SER A 163 0.46 -63.27 16.09
N ASP A 164 1.46 -64.14 15.97
CA ASP A 164 1.27 -65.48 15.43
C ASP A 164 2.29 -66.45 16.08
N ASP A 165 1.70 -67.47 16.72
CA ASP A 165 2.16 -68.78 17.20
C ASP A 165 3.66 -69.11 17.36
#